data_AF-R9B1D0-F1
#
_entry.id   AF-R9B1D0-F1
#
_cell.length_a   1.000
_cell.length_b   1.000
_cell.length_c   1.000
_cell.angle_alpha   90.00
_cell.angle_beta   90.00
_cell.angle_gamma   90.00
#
_symmetry.space_group_name_H-M   'P 1'
#
loop_
_entity.id
_entity.type
_entity.pdbx_description
1 polymer ?
#
loop_
_entity_poly.entity_id
_entity_poly.type
_entity_poly.pdbx_seq_one_letter_code
_entity_poly.pdbx_strand_id
1 'polypeptide(L)' 'MCKDSLMQINAAIEILGNAKVGPELVAAQSQALAFIQSAFDVEEINQVEKQTLEKKVRRIYRNQLIEEST' A
#
# COMPACT_ATOMS: atom_id res chain seq x y z
N MET A 1 0.85 -15.72 6.18
CA MET A 1 1.46 -14.91 5.09
C MET A 1 2.54 -15.68 4.37
N CYS A 2 2.36 -15.88 3.07
CA CYS A 2 3.45 -16.33 2.22
C CYS A 2 4.48 -15.20 2.14
N LYS A 3 5.78 -15.53 2.09
CA LYS A 3 6.85 -14.51 2.09
C LYS A 3 6.68 -13.53 0.92
N ASP A 4 6.21 -14.02 -0.21
CA ASP A 4 6.11 -13.26 -1.45
C ASP A 4 5.03 -12.16 -1.37
N SER A 5 3.86 -12.47 -0.83
CA SER A 5 2.76 -11.49 -0.69
C SER A 5 3.12 -10.34 0.25
N LEU A 6 3.73 -10.63 1.39
CA LEU A 6 4.17 -9.59 2.33
C LEU A 6 5.34 -8.77 1.77
N MET A 7 6.24 -9.38 1.00
CA MET A 7 7.29 -8.65 0.28
C MET A 7 6.70 -7.72 -0.79
N GLN A 8 5.72 -8.17 -1.57
CA GLN A 8 5.04 -7.36 -2.58
C GLN A 8 4.28 -6.17 -1.97
N ILE A 9 3.54 -6.41 -0.87
CA ILE A 9 2.83 -5.36 -0.14
C ILE A 9 3.83 -4.32 0.40
N ASN A 10 4.93 -4.75 1.02
CA ASN A 10 5.93 -3.83 1.57
C ASN A 10 6.66 -3.05 0.49
N ALA A 11 7.00 -3.68 -0.64
CA ALA A 11 7.63 -3.00 -1.77
C ALA A 11 6.70 -1.92 -2.36
N ALA A 12 5.41 -2.23 -2.54
CA ALA A 12 4.44 -1.24 -3.02
C ALA A 12 4.25 -0.08 -2.03
N ILE A 13 4.27 -0.36 -0.72
CA ILE A 13 4.24 0.68 0.33
C ILE A 13 5.49 1.55 0.30
N GLU A 14 6.66 0.98 0.04
CA GLU A 14 7.93 1.72 -0.08
C GLU A 14 7.93 2.63 -1.31
N ILE A 15 7.47 2.12 -2.46
CA ILE A 15 7.30 2.93 -3.68
C ILE A 15 6.34 4.10 -3.41
N LEU A 16 5.22 3.84 -2.73
CA LEU A 16 4.25 4.87 -2.36
C LEU A 16 4.88 5.96 -1.46
N GLY A 17 5.75 5.58 -0.51
CA GLY A 17 6.44 6.53 0.36
C GLY A 17 7.53 7.35 -0.33
N ASN A 18 7.97 6.93 -1.52
CA ASN A 18 9.04 7.58 -2.29
C ASN A 18 8.53 8.30 -3.56
N ALA A 19 7.26 8.13 -3.90
CA ALA A 19 6.66 8.72 -5.10
C ALA A 19 6.52 10.23 -4.96
N LYS A 20 7.03 10.98 -5.95
CA LYS A 20 7.16 12.46 -5.88
C LYS A 20 6.16 13.22 -6.75
N VAL A 21 5.37 12.50 -7.54
CA VAL A 21 4.42 13.08 -8.48
C VAL A 21 3.09 12.34 -8.41
N GLY A 22 1.98 13.09 -8.52
CA GLY A 22 0.61 12.58 -8.39
C GLY A 22 0.31 11.26 -9.13
N PRO A 23 0.69 11.08 -10.41
CA PRO A 23 0.43 9.83 -11.13
C PRO A 23 1.12 8.61 -10.51
N GLU A 24 2.36 8.76 -10.02
CA GLU A 24 3.11 7.69 -9.36
C GLU A 24 2.49 7.34 -8.00
N LEU A 25 2.02 8.35 -7.27
CA LEU A 25 1.32 8.17 -5.99
C LEU A 25 0.04 7.34 -6.16
N VAL A 26 -0.79 7.68 -7.16
CA VAL A 26 -2.04 6.95 -7.44
C VAL A 26 -1.76 5.51 -7.88
N ALA A 27 -0.74 5.31 -8.73
CA ALA A 27 -0.35 3.98 -9.18
C ALA A 27 0.15 3.11 -8.01
N ALA A 28 1.06 3.64 -7.19
CA ALA A 28 1.62 2.93 -6.05
C ALA A 28 0.57 2.61 -4.98
N GLN A 29 -0.36 3.54 -4.72
CA GLN A 29 -1.49 3.31 -3.82
C GLN A 29 -2.37 2.17 -4.34
N SER A 30 -2.75 2.23 -5.62
CA SER A 30 -3.61 1.21 -6.24
C SER A 30 -2.97 -0.16 -6.21
N GLN A 31 -1.66 -0.24 -6.49
CA GLN A 31 -0.89 -1.47 -6.44
C GLN A 31 -0.82 -2.05 -5.02
N ALA A 32 -0.53 -1.23 -4.01
CA ALA A 32 -0.49 -1.68 -2.63
C ALA A 32 -1.86 -2.24 -2.16
N LEU A 33 -2.95 -1.57 -2.52
CA LEU A 33 -4.31 -2.03 -2.21
C LEU A 33 -4.66 -3.35 -2.93
N ALA A 34 -4.25 -3.50 -4.18
CA ALA A 34 -4.47 -4.73 -4.94
C ALA A 34 -3.72 -5.93 -4.32
N PHE A 35 -2.47 -5.74 -3.89
CA PHE A 35 -1.72 -6.81 -3.21
C PHE A 35 -2.31 -7.18 -1.85
N ILE A 36 -2.78 -6.19 -1.08
CA ILE A 36 -3.49 -6.45 0.19
C ILE A 36 -4.76 -7.25 -0.06
N GLN A 37 -5.55 -6.88 -1.08
CA GLN A 37 -6.78 -7.59 -1.42
C GLN A 37 -6.48 -9.02 -1.88
N SER A 38 -5.50 -9.21 -2.77
CA SER A 38 -5.09 -10.53 -3.23
C SER A 38 -4.63 -11.42 -2.06
N ALA A 39 -3.83 -10.89 -1.14
CA ALA A 39 -3.37 -11.64 0.03
C ALA A 39 -4.52 -12.01 0.99
N PHE A 40 -5.55 -11.17 1.06
CA PHE A 40 -6.76 -11.47 1.83
C PHE A 40 -7.62 -12.54 1.13
N ASP A 41 -7.78 -12.47 -0.20
CA ASP A 41 -8.58 -13.40 -0.98
C ASP A 41 -8.02 -14.83 -0.95
N VAL A 42 -6.71 -14.98 -0.82
CA VAL A 42 -6.05 -16.29 -0.62
C VAL A 42 -5.87 -16.67 0.86
N GLU A 43 -6.55 -15.99 1.77
CA GLU A 43 -6.54 -16.22 3.22
C GLU A 43 -5.15 -16.16 3.88
N GLU A 44 -4.18 -15.48 3.25
CA GLU A 44 -2.84 -15.32 3.80
C GLU A 44 -2.77 -14.32 4.94
N ILE A 45 -3.69 -13.35 4.93
CA ILE A 45 -3.91 -12.33 5.96
C ILE A 45 -5.37 -12.36 6.41
N ASN A 46 -5.62 -12.04 7.68
CA ASN A 46 -6.98 -11.92 8.20
C ASN A 46 -7.56 -10.50 8.01
N GLN A 47 -8.84 -10.34 8.34
CA GLN A 47 -9.56 -9.06 8.20
C GLN A 47 -8.91 -7.91 8.99
N VAL A 48 -8.35 -8.18 10.18
CA VAL A 48 -7.70 -7.16 11.02
C VAL A 48 -6.39 -6.71 10.39
N GLU A 49 -5.60 -7.65 9.87
CA GLU A 49 -4.35 -7.37 9.14
C GLU A 49 -4.62 -6.57 7.87
N LYS A 50 -5.64 -6.96 7.09
CA LYS A 50 -6.10 -6.23 5.90
C LYS A 50 -6.40 -4.76 6.23
N GLN A 51 -7.25 -4.53 7.23
CA GLN A 51 -7.62 -3.18 7.65
C GLN A 51 -6.42 -2.36 8.14
N THR A 52 -5.47 -3.00 8.83
CA THR A 52 -4.25 -2.36 9.32
C THR A 52 -3.36 -1.91 8.17
N LEU A 53 -3.14 -2.77 7.18
CA LEU A 53 -2.34 -2.47 6.00
C LEU A 53 -2.98 -1.38 5.13
N GLU A 54 -4.29 -1.45 4.90
CA GLU A 54 -5.01 -0.41 4.16
C GLU A 54 -4.94 0.96 4.87
N LYS A 55 -5.06 0.98 6.21
CA LYS A 55 -4.89 2.22 7.00
C LYS A 55 -3.48 2.78 6.83
N LYS A 56 -2.45 1.94 6.82
CA LYS A 56 -1.05 2.34 6.59
C LYS A 56 -0.88 2.95 5.20
N VAL A 57 -1.38 2.29 4.14
CA VAL A 57 -1.35 2.81 2.76
C VAL A 57 -2.04 4.17 2.67
N ARG A 58 -3.26 4.30 3.20
CA ARG A 58 -4.01 5.58 3.20
C ARG A 58 -3.27 6.70 3.92
N ARG A 59 -2.59 6.41 5.03
CA ARG A 59 -1.81 7.41 5.78
C ARG A 59 -0.61 7.91 4.97
N ILE A 60 0.15 7.01 4.36
CA ILE A 60 1.33 7.37 3.57
C ILE A 60 0.93 8.20 2.35
N TYR A 61 -0.09 7.76 1.62
CA TYR A 61 -0.62 8.51 0.47
C TYR A 61 -1.02 9.94 0.83
N ARG A 62 -1.74 10.13 1.95
CA ARG A 62 -2.13 11.46 2.43
C ARG A 62 -0.93 12.33 2.81
N ASN A 63 0.08 11.76 3.46
CA ASN A 63 1.28 12.50 3.82
C ASN A 63 2.03 12.98 2.56
N GLN A 64 2.14 12.13 1.54
CA GLN A 64 2.79 12.50 0.28
C GLN A 64 2.04 13.59 -0.49
N LEU A 65 0.70 13.57 -0.49
CA LEU A 65 -0.09 14.67 -1.08
C LEU A 65 0.14 16.02 -0.37
N ILE A 66 0.33 16.01 0.95
CA ILE A 66 0.66 17.22 1.71
C ILE A 66 2.06 17.71 1.31
N GLU A 67 3.03 16.81 1.22
CA GLU A 67 4.41 17.14 0.81
C GLU A 67 4.48 17.66 -0.64
N GLU A 68 3.74 17.09 -1.58
CA GLU A 68 3.63 17.57 -2.98
C GLU A 68 3.00 18.97 -3.08
N SER A 69 2.21 19.37 -2.09
CA SER A 69 1.52 20.68 -2.06
C SER A 69 2.38 21.81 -1.45
N THR A 70 3.61 21.52 -1.00
CA THR A 70 4.55 22.46 -0.36
C THR A 70 5.72 22.80 -1.26
#